data_AF-A0A7U9MUE9-F1
#
_entry.id   AF-A0A7U9MUE9-F1
#
_cell.length_a   1.000
_cell.length_b   1.000
_cell.length_c   1.000
_cell.angle_alpha   90.00
_cell.angle_beta   90.00
_cell.angle_gamma   90.00
#
_symmetry.space_group_name_H-M   'P 1'
#
loop_
_entity.id
_entity.type
_entity.pdbx_description
1 polymer ?
#
loop_
_entity_poly.entity_id
_entity_poly.type
_entity_poly.pdbx_seq_one_letter_code
_entity_poly.pdbx_strand_id
1 'polypeptide(L)'
;MNEGLTIFLNIDREKADENEELIRRIDEFLENFGIKYSGVENIYCPVDRTGRDDAISAACRALSGVVWLKGKLAYVSVMNMTNVCSMEEIRPDDMEKPSESKLEYYEKFYQESNSLAHGIVVDENRQLRDGYISYIIAQKYGINPSIYEAFAKQPLKKVIKGRHVVRMEGEWKVKSNKFYCWNYTLKNPVVPGDILKADTKNGKAFVCVDRIEYVTGKEFCEEYRDIIKHMGKRI
;
A
#
# COMPACT_ATOMS: atom_id res chain seq x y z
N MET A 1 2.83 -7.86 5.37
CA MET A 1 2.60 -6.40 5.27
C MET A 1 2.80 -5.79 6.63
N ASN A 2 3.09 -4.48 6.70
CA ASN A 2 3.37 -3.78 7.96
C ASN A 2 4.49 -4.48 8.77
N GLU A 3 5.57 -4.86 8.10
CA GLU A 3 6.70 -5.59 8.72
C GLU A 3 7.64 -4.66 9.50
N GLY A 4 7.50 -3.35 9.29
CA GLY A 4 8.35 -2.36 9.94
C GLY A 4 8.06 -0.93 9.50
N LEU A 5 8.86 -0.03 10.02
CA LEU A 5 8.79 1.41 9.81
C LEU A 5 10.17 1.93 9.47
N THR A 6 10.21 2.90 8.58
CA THR A 6 11.37 3.76 8.34
C THR A 6 11.00 5.18 8.69
N ILE A 7 11.82 5.83 9.52
CA ILE A 7 11.54 7.19 10.01
C ILE A 7 12.51 8.17 9.36
N PHE A 8 11.98 9.13 8.61
CA PHE A 8 12.77 10.14 7.91
C PHE A 8 12.66 11.47 8.66
N LEU A 9 13.82 12.04 8.97
CA LEU A 9 13.95 13.27 9.75
C LEU A 9 14.61 14.38 8.92
N ASN A 10 14.14 15.60 9.10
CA ASN A 10 14.80 16.83 8.65
C ASN A 10 15.85 17.24 9.70
N ILE A 11 17.00 16.56 9.70
CA ILE A 11 18.10 16.82 10.63
C ILE A 11 19.24 17.58 9.95
N ASP A 12 19.89 18.42 10.73
CA ASP A 12 21.13 19.10 10.34
C ASP A 12 22.32 18.20 10.69
N ARG A 13 23.10 17.82 9.67
CA ARG A 13 24.21 16.87 9.84
C ARG A 13 25.35 17.42 10.71
N GLU A 14 25.45 18.73 10.87
CA GLU A 14 26.48 19.36 11.69
C GLU A 14 26.18 19.23 13.20
N LYS A 15 24.94 18.88 13.56
CA LYS A 15 24.47 18.74 14.95
C LYS A 15 24.42 17.28 15.41
N ALA A 16 25.56 16.58 15.34
CA ALA A 16 25.66 15.14 15.61
C ALA A 16 25.03 14.75 16.97
N ASP A 17 25.44 15.40 18.07
CA ASP A 17 24.98 15.07 19.42
C ASP A 17 23.46 15.28 19.60
N GLU A 18 22.91 16.37 19.04
CA GLU A 18 21.46 16.63 19.09
C GLU A 18 20.67 15.59 18.28
N ASN A 19 21.24 15.12 17.16
CA ASN A 19 20.62 14.11 16.32
C ASN A 19 20.64 12.74 16.99
N GLU A 20 21.74 12.37 17.64
CA GLU A 20 21.87 11.11 18.38
C GLU A 20 20.87 11.07 19.54
N GLU A 21 20.75 12.16 20.32
CA GLU A 21 19.76 12.25 21.39
C GLU A 21 18.32 12.19 20.86
N LEU A 22 18.06 12.80 19.70
CA LEU A 22 16.75 12.73 19.05
C LEU A 22 16.42 11.29 18.64
N ILE A 23 17.37 10.57 18.05
CA ILE A 23 17.21 9.17 17.63
C ILE A 23 16.97 8.29 18.86
N ARG A 24 17.80 8.42 19.90
CA ARG A 24 17.63 7.69 21.17
C ARG A 24 16.25 7.90 21.77
N ARG A 25 15.74 9.14 21.73
CA ARG A 25 14.39 9.46 22.19
C ARG A 25 13.29 8.84 21.30
N ILE A 26 13.50 8.71 20.00
CA ILE A 26 12.58 7.99 19.09
C ILE A 26 12.59 6.50 19.42
N ASP A 27 13.77 5.90 19.65
CA ASP A 27 13.90 4.50 20.03
C ASP A 27 13.08 4.20 21.28
N GLU A 28 13.34 4.91 22.37
CA GLU A 28 12.61 4.79 23.65
C GLU A 28 11.10 5.04 23.48
N PHE A 29 10.73 6.00 22.62
CA PHE A 29 9.33 6.29 22.35
C PHE A 29 8.61 5.11 21.70
N LEU A 30 9.24 4.47 20.71
CA LEU A 30 8.67 3.35 19.95
C LEU A 30 8.57 2.06 20.75
N GLU A 31 9.42 1.86 21.76
CA GLU A 31 9.31 0.72 22.66
C GLU A 31 7.94 0.65 23.35
N ASN A 32 7.31 1.80 23.64
CA ASN A 32 5.96 1.87 24.22
C ASN A 32 4.87 1.28 23.31
N PHE A 33 5.16 1.14 22.01
CA PHE A 33 4.26 0.57 21.01
C PHE A 33 4.69 -0.86 20.61
N GLY A 34 5.64 -1.46 21.33
CA GLY A 34 6.18 -2.77 21.00
C GLY A 34 6.98 -2.77 19.70
N ILE A 35 7.61 -1.65 19.33
CA ILE A 35 8.44 -1.51 18.14
C ILE A 35 9.88 -1.23 18.56
N LYS A 36 10.83 -1.93 17.95
CA LYS A 36 12.26 -1.81 18.26
C LYS A 36 13.07 -1.49 17.03
N TYR A 37 14.15 -0.75 17.21
CA TYR A 37 15.16 -0.57 16.18
C TYR A 37 15.73 -1.94 15.78
N SER A 38 15.84 -2.18 14.48
CA SER A 38 16.30 -3.45 13.91
C SER A 38 17.81 -3.65 14.00
N GLY A 39 18.57 -2.60 14.34
CA GLY A 39 20.03 -2.60 14.23
C GLY A 39 20.56 -2.21 12.85
N VAL A 40 19.67 -1.97 11.88
CA VAL A 40 20.02 -1.64 10.49
C VAL A 40 19.37 -0.31 10.07
N GLU A 41 20.21 0.61 9.60
CA GLU A 41 19.83 1.93 9.09
C GLU A 41 18.89 2.71 10.03
N ASN A 42 17.67 3.00 9.61
CA ASN A 42 16.62 3.65 10.39
C ASN A 42 15.33 2.80 10.37
N ILE A 43 15.50 1.48 10.36
CA ILE A 43 14.42 0.49 10.28
C ILE A 43 14.03 0.05 11.69
N TYR A 44 12.73 0.08 11.94
CA TYR A 44 12.12 -0.36 13.19
C TYR A 44 11.11 -1.47 12.92
N CYS A 45 11.10 -2.51 13.75
CA CYS A 45 10.27 -3.68 13.58
C CYS A 45 9.39 -3.93 14.81
N PRO A 46 8.16 -4.43 14.62
CA PRO A 46 7.30 -4.85 15.71
C PRO A 46 7.87 -6.11 16.39
N VAL A 47 7.84 -6.13 17.72
CA VAL A 47 8.31 -7.26 18.53
C VAL A 47 7.33 -8.43 18.47
N ASP A 48 6.03 -8.14 18.56
CA ASP A 48 4.98 -9.13 18.34
C ASP A 48 4.56 -9.11 16.87
N ARG A 49 4.87 -10.21 16.17
CA ARG A 49 4.49 -10.38 14.77
C ARG A 49 2.98 -10.46 14.59
N THR A 50 2.23 -11.03 15.53
CA THR A 50 0.79 -11.27 15.38
C THR A 50 -0.03 -9.99 15.54
N GLY A 51 0.40 -9.08 16.41
CA GLY A 51 -0.17 -7.74 16.61
C GLY A 51 0.46 -6.64 15.74
N ARG A 52 1.28 -6.97 14.73
CA ARG A 52 2.09 -5.99 13.99
C ARG A 52 1.27 -4.86 13.35
N ASP A 53 0.12 -5.16 12.78
CA ASP A 53 -0.67 -4.16 12.04
C ASP A 53 -1.16 -3.03 12.97
N ASP A 54 -1.63 -3.39 14.16
CA ASP A 54 -2.12 -2.45 15.17
C ASP A 54 -0.96 -1.68 15.80
N ALA A 55 0.15 -2.35 16.11
CA ALA A 55 1.36 -1.72 16.66
C ALA A 55 1.93 -0.66 15.70
N ILE A 56 2.08 -1.01 14.43
CA ILE A 56 2.60 -0.14 13.37
C ILE A 56 1.67 1.06 13.15
N SER A 57 0.35 0.83 13.13
CA SER A 57 -0.63 1.92 13.01
C SER A 57 -0.59 2.88 14.20
N ALA A 58 -0.56 2.34 15.43
CA ALA A 58 -0.48 3.11 16.66
C ALA A 58 0.79 3.97 16.69
N ALA A 59 1.94 3.40 16.36
CA ALA A 59 3.21 4.13 16.30
C ALA A 59 3.21 5.23 15.23
N CYS A 60 2.72 4.97 14.02
CA CYS A 60 2.60 5.99 12.97
C CYS A 60 1.79 7.20 13.42
N ARG A 61 0.65 6.96 14.08
CA ARG A 61 -0.21 8.02 14.62
C ARG A 61 0.48 8.78 15.75
N ALA A 62 1.14 8.06 16.66
CA ALA A 62 1.81 8.65 17.80
C ALA A 62 3.02 9.52 17.39
N LEU A 63 3.85 9.05 16.45
CA LEU A 63 4.96 9.80 15.87
C LEU A 63 4.49 11.11 15.22
N SER A 64 3.38 11.05 14.48
CA SER A 64 2.82 12.22 13.79
C SER A 64 2.21 13.25 14.76
N GLY A 65 1.81 12.82 15.96
CA GLY A 65 1.15 13.67 16.96
C GLY A 65 2.08 14.27 18.02
N VAL A 66 3.33 13.82 18.12
CA VAL A 66 4.19 14.21 19.24
C VAL A 66 4.89 15.56 19.02
N VAL A 67 4.79 16.44 20.02
CA VAL A 67 5.19 17.86 19.89
C VAL A 67 6.67 18.04 19.58
N TRP A 68 7.56 17.24 20.19
CA TRP A 68 9.01 17.39 20.02
C TRP A 68 9.52 16.90 18.66
N LEU A 69 8.70 16.18 17.88
CA LEU A 69 8.98 15.83 16.49
C LEU A 69 8.45 16.87 15.49
N LYS A 70 7.66 17.85 15.94
CA LYS A 70 7.08 18.87 15.05
C LYS A 70 8.18 19.65 14.33
N GLY A 71 8.13 19.66 13.00
CA GLY A 71 9.14 20.30 12.14
C GLY A 71 10.41 19.46 11.91
N LYS A 72 10.65 18.42 12.72
CA LYS A 72 11.79 17.49 12.58
C LYS A 72 11.40 16.22 11.83
N LEU A 73 10.20 15.69 12.06
CA LEU A 73 9.71 14.52 11.32
C LEU A 73 9.33 14.93 9.90
N ALA A 74 10.01 14.36 8.90
CA ALA A 74 9.71 14.57 7.50
C ALA A 74 8.53 13.69 7.07
N TYR A 75 8.67 12.38 7.25
CA TYR A 75 7.61 11.39 7.05
C TYR A 75 7.99 10.04 7.67
N VAL A 76 6.99 9.17 7.81
CA VAL A 76 7.15 7.77 8.21
C VAL A 76 6.76 6.90 7.01
N SER A 77 7.57 5.91 6.69
CA SER A 77 7.28 4.92 5.64
C SER A 77 7.02 3.56 6.28
N VAL A 78 5.87 2.95 5.96
CA VAL A 78 5.56 1.58 6.37
C VAL A 78 6.19 0.61 5.39
N MET A 79 6.90 -0.40 5.89
CA MET A 79 7.60 -1.40 5.09
C MET A 79 6.76 -2.66 4.93
N ASN A 80 6.81 -3.25 3.74
CA ASN A 80 6.13 -4.50 3.40
C ASN A 80 7.14 -5.51 2.86
N MET A 81 7.10 -6.75 3.34
CA MET A 81 7.78 -7.88 2.70
C MET A 81 6.95 -8.37 1.51
N THR A 82 7.61 -8.59 0.37
CA THR A 82 7.01 -8.85 -0.96
C THR A 82 7.36 -10.23 -1.52
N ASN A 83 8.00 -11.08 -0.73
CA ASN A 83 8.46 -12.41 -1.10
C ASN A 83 8.18 -13.40 0.03
N VAL A 84 6.96 -13.32 0.60
CA VAL A 84 6.61 -14.05 1.83
C VAL A 84 6.54 -15.56 1.65
N CYS A 85 6.33 -16.04 0.42
CA CYS A 85 6.33 -17.44 -0.01
C CYS A 85 6.59 -17.53 -1.52
N SER A 86 6.80 -18.74 -2.05
CA SER A 86 6.85 -19.01 -3.49
C SER A 86 5.45 -19.14 -4.08
N MET A 87 5.35 -19.18 -5.41
CA MET A 87 4.08 -19.35 -6.12
C MET A 87 3.45 -20.72 -5.90
N GLU A 88 4.26 -21.77 -5.72
CA GLU A 88 3.84 -23.16 -5.52
C GLU A 88 3.25 -23.39 -4.12
N GLU A 89 3.62 -22.55 -3.15
CA GLU A 89 3.09 -22.59 -1.79
C GLU A 89 1.72 -21.92 -1.66
N ILE A 90 1.30 -21.12 -2.65
CA ILE A 90 0.03 -20.40 -2.61
C ILE A 90 -1.13 -21.39 -2.78
N ARG A 91 -2.10 -21.29 -1.89
CA ARG A 91 -3.33 -22.07 -1.91
C ARG A 91 -4.48 -21.20 -2.44
N PRO A 92 -4.92 -21.36 -3.69
CA PRO A 92 -6.02 -20.57 -4.26
C PRO A 92 -7.41 -21.19 -4.02
N ASP A 93 -7.50 -22.28 -3.24
CA ASP A 93 -8.64 -23.18 -3.19
C ASP A 93 -9.99 -22.49 -2.89
N ASP A 94 -9.98 -21.45 -2.06
CA ASP A 94 -11.18 -20.72 -1.64
C ASP A 94 -11.60 -19.60 -2.62
N MET A 95 -10.88 -19.40 -3.73
CA MET A 95 -11.17 -18.33 -4.68
C MET A 95 -12.20 -18.74 -5.74
N GLU A 96 -13.18 -17.85 -5.96
CA GLU A 96 -14.06 -17.95 -7.11
C GLU A 96 -13.29 -17.61 -8.40
N LYS A 97 -13.45 -18.44 -9.43
CA LYS A 97 -12.83 -18.22 -10.73
C LYS A 97 -13.23 -16.84 -11.28
N PRO A 98 -12.28 -15.98 -11.68
CA PRO A 98 -12.62 -14.68 -12.26
C PRO A 98 -13.39 -14.86 -13.56
N SER A 99 -14.29 -13.91 -13.86
CA SER A 99 -14.94 -13.87 -15.16
C SER A 99 -13.91 -13.69 -16.28
N GLU A 100 -14.19 -14.27 -17.44
CA GLU A 100 -13.32 -14.21 -18.61
C GLU A 100 -13.00 -12.77 -19.01
N SER A 101 -14.02 -11.91 -19.08
CA SER A 101 -13.86 -10.47 -19.36
C SER A 101 -12.96 -9.74 -18.36
N LYS A 102 -12.97 -10.14 -17.08
CA LYS A 102 -12.12 -9.53 -16.06
C LYS A 102 -10.68 -10.00 -16.22
N LEU A 103 -10.48 -11.29 -16.48
CA LEU A 103 -9.16 -11.88 -16.74
C LEU A 103 -8.52 -11.26 -17.99
N GLU A 104 -9.26 -11.19 -19.10
CA GLU A 104 -8.81 -10.57 -20.36
C GLU A 104 -8.38 -9.11 -20.15
N TYR A 105 -9.12 -8.36 -19.33
CA TYR A 105 -8.81 -6.96 -19.06
C TYR A 105 -7.44 -6.77 -18.38
N TYR A 106 -7.14 -7.59 -17.36
CA TYR A 106 -5.86 -7.56 -16.67
C TYR A 106 -4.73 -8.16 -17.51
N GLU A 107 -5.01 -9.21 -18.26
CA GLU A 107 -4.03 -9.85 -19.13
C GLU A 107 -3.61 -8.92 -20.28
N LYS A 108 -4.56 -8.21 -20.90
CA LYS A 108 -4.25 -7.19 -21.89
C LYS A 108 -3.34 -6.10 -21.33
N PHE A 109 -3.62 -5.63 -20.11
CA PHE A 109 -2.73 -4.68 -19.43
C PHE A 109 -1.32 -5.25 -19.23
N TYR A 110 -1.21 -6.51 -18.82
CA TYR A 110 0.10 -7.17 -18.68
C TYR A 110 0.84 -7.24 -20.02
N GLN A 111 0.17 -7.64 -21.09
CA GLN A 111 0.78 -7.73 -22.42
C GLN A 111 1.27 -6.36 -22.94
N GLU A 112 0.57 -5.28 -22.62
CA GLU A 112 0.93 -3.91 -23.00
C GLU A 112 2.06 -3.33 -22.15
N SER A 113 2.10 -3.63 -20.85
CA SER A 113 3.00 -2.99 -19.88
C SER A 113 4.16 -3.87 -19.39
N ASN A 114 4.11 -5.17 -19.70
CA ASN A 114 4.96 -6.22 -19.14
C ASN A 114 4.99 -6.23 -17.60
N SER A 115 3.91 -5.79 -16.96
CA SER A 115 3.80 -5.65 -15.50
C SER A 115 2.42 -6.10 -15.01
N LEU A 116 2.39 -6.76 -13.85
CA LEU A 116 1.13 -7.07 -13.19
C LEU A 116 0.51 -5.79 -12.60
N ALA A 117 -0.81 -5.65 -12.67
CA ALA A 117 -1.50 -4.45 -12.20
C ALA A 117 -1.42 -4.25 -10.68
N HIS A 118 -1.34 -5.34 -9.93
CA HIS A 118 -1.12 -5.37 -8.49
C HIS A 118 -0.50 -6.70 -8.07
N GLY A 119 0.10 -6.72 -6.87
CA GLY A 119 0.65 -7.94 -6.28
C GLY A 119 -0.42 -8.95 -5.84
N ILE A 120 0.08 -10.01 -5.21
CA ILE A 120 -0.69 -11.13 -4.66
C ILE A 120 -0.67 -11.02 -3.14
N VAL A 121 -1.79 -11.29 -2.47
CA VAL A 121 -1.88 -11.26 -1.01
C VAL A 121 -2.31 -12.62 -0.50
N VAL A 122 -1.53 -13.21 0.41
CA VAL A 122 -1.84 -14.46 1.10
C VAL A 122 -1.98 -14.22 2.59
N ASP A 123 -2.62 -15.15 3.30
CA ASP A 123 -2.64 -15.20 4.74
C ASP A 123 -1.45 -15.98 5.33
N GLU A 124 -1.42 -16.12 6.65
CA GLU A 124 -0.41 -16.89 7.39
C GLU A 124 -0.37 -18.39 7.03
N ASN A 125 -1.44 -18.94 6.47
CA ASN A 125 -1.56 -20.33 6.01
C ASN A 125 -1.30 -20.48 4.51
N ARG A 126 -0.81 -19.41 3.85
CA ARG A 126 -0.61 -19.30 2.40
C ARG A 126 -1.90 -19.38 1.59
N GLN A 127 -3.05 -19.24 2.24
CA GLN A 127 -4.33 -19.11 1.57
C GLN A 127 -4.38 -17.76 0.86
N LEU A 128 -4.69 -17.78 -0.42
CA LEU A 128 -4.85 -16.59 -1.23
C LEU A 128 -6.01 -15.74 -0.66
N ARG A 129 -5.77 -14.43 -0.49
CA ARG A 129 -6.76 -13.45 0.00
C ARG A 129 -7.19 -12.42 -1.03
N ASP A 130 -6.26 -11.96 -1.87
CA ASP A 130 -6.53 -11.11 -3.04
C ASP A 130 -5.39 -11.30 -4.05
N GLY A 131 -5.56 -10.78 -5.26
CA GLY A 131 -4.58 -10.90 -6.33
C GLY A 131 -4.74 -12.17 -7.16
N TYR A 132 -5.89 -12.85 -7.13
CA TYR A 132 -6.07 -14.11 -7.85
C TYR A 132 -5.84 -14.02 -9.36
N ILE A 133 -6.27 -12.92 -9.99
CA ILE A 133 -5.97 -12.70 -11.41
C ILE A 133 -4.47 -12.51 -11.65
N SER A 134 -3.78 -11.77 -10.77
CA SER A 134 -2.32 -11.63 -10.84
C SER A 134 -1.61 -12.98 -10.68
N TYR A 135 -2.11 -13.86 -9.80
CA TYR A 135 -1.63 -15.24 -9.64
C TYR A 135 -1.79 -16.04 -10.94
N ILE A 136 -2.97 -16.04 -11.56
CA ILE A 136 -3.22 -16.76 -12.82
C ILE A 136 -2.29 -16.27 -13.94
N ILE A 137 -2.15 -14.95 -14.09
CA ILE A 137 -1.26 -14.37 -15.11
C ILE A 137 0.20 -14.70 -14.80
N ALA A 138 0.63 -14.60 -13.54
CA ALA A 138 1.99 -14.95 -13.14
C ALA A 138 2.34 -16.41 -13.45
N GLN A 139 1.42 -17.34 -13.17
CA GLN A 139 1.61 -18.75 -13.55
C GLN A 139 1.68 -18.94 -15.07
N LYS A 140 0.76 -18.33 -15.82
CA LYS A 140 0.69 -18.47 -17.28
C LYS A 140 1.97 -18.01 -17.98
N TYR A 141 2.61 -16.96 -17.47
CA TYR A 141 3.78 -16.33 -18.08
C TYR A 141 5.10 -16.59 -17.34
N GLY A 142 5.11 -17.40 -16.27
CA GLY A 142 6.32 -17.69 -15.49
C GLY A 142 6.93 -16.47 -14.80
N ILE A 143 6.10 -15.54 -14.33
CA ILE A 143 6.52 -14.29 -13.67
C ILE A 143 6.79 -14.58 -12.20
N ASN A 144 7.78 -13.89 -11.61
CA ASN A 144 7.95 -13.83 -10.17
C ASN A 144 7.26 -12.57 -9.59
N PRO A 145 6.04 -12.67 -9.03
CA PRO A 145 5.30 -11.51 -8.56
C PRO A 145 5.69 -11.08 -7.15
N SER A 146 5.33 -9.84 -6.77
CA SER A 146 5.30 -9.44 -5.36
C SER A 146 4.18 -10.17 -4.63
N ILE A 147 4.52 -10.94 -3.60
CA ILE A 147 3.61 -11.71 -2.76
C ILE A 147 3.70 -11.17 -1.32
N TYR A 148 2.58 -10.66 -0.82
CA TYR A 148 2.44 -10.04 0.48
C TYR A 148 1.69 -10.95 1.45
N GLU A 149 1.98 -10.83 2.74
CA GLU A 149 1.21 -11.49 3.81
C GLU A 149 0.25 -10.49 4.47
N ALA A 150 -1.02 -10.86 4.63
CA ALA A 150 -2.03 -10.14 5.40
C ALA A 150 -2.81 -11.14 6.26
N PHE A 151 -2.73 -11.03 7.58
CA PHE A 151 -3.31 -12.04 8.47
C PHE A 151 -4.82 -12.17 8.28
N ALA A 152 -5.32 -13.40 8.23
CA ALA A 152 -6.73 -13.69 7.92
C ALA A 152 -7.71 -12.90 8.79
N LYS A 153 -7.35 -12.70 10.07
CA LYS A 153 -8.14 -11.97 11.07
C LYS A 153 -8.16 -10.45 10.85
N GLN A 154 -7.19 -9.92 10.13
CA GLN A 154 -7.05 -8.49 9.87
C GLN A 154 -7.81 -8.11 8.60
N PRO A 155 -8.47 -6.94 8.58
CA PRO A 155 -9.13 -6.45 7.38
C PRO A 155 -8.08 -6.18 6.31
N LEU A 156 -8.49 -6.32 5.06
CA LEU A 156 -7.67 -6.09 3.88
C LEU A 156 -8.45 -5.20 2.92
N LYS A 157 -7.83 -4.14 2.43
CA LYS A 157 -8.41 -3.29 1.39
C LYS A 157 -7.44 -3.09 0.24
N LYS A 158 -8.00 -3.12 -0.97
CA LYS A 158 -7.35 -2.65 -2.18
C LYS A 158 -7.37 -1.12 -2.19
N VAL A 159 -6.23 -0.52 -2.40
CA VAL A 159 -6.05 0.94 -2.43
C VAL A 159 -5.48 1.31 -3.78
N ILE A 160 -6.08 2.31 -4.43
CA ILE A 160 -5.47 2.95 -5.59
C ILE A 160 -4.65 4.12 -5.10
N LYS A 161 -3.44 4.24 -5.63
CA LYS A 161 -2.63 5.45 -5.53
C LYS A 161 -2.61 6.10 -6.89
N GLY A 162 -2.97 7.38 -6.94
CA GLY A 162 -3.22 8.07 -8.19
C GLY A 162 -3.01 9.57 -8.10
N ARG A 163 -3.17 10.23 -9.24
CA ARG A 163 -3.03 11.68 -9.40
C ARG A 163 -4.33 12.27 -9.91
N HIS A 164 -4.64 13.48 -9.47
CA HIS A 164 -5.80 14.20 -9.99
C HIS A 164 -5.64 14.53 -11.48
N VAL A 165 -6.72 14.35 -12.23
CA VAL A 165 -6.79 14.69 -13.66
C VAL A 165 -7.93 15.64 -13.97
N VAL A 166 -7.83 16.32 -15.09
CA VAL A 166 -8.91 17.13 -15.72
C VAL A 166 -9.06 16.75 -17.16
N ARG A 167 -10.26 17.00 -17.67
CA ARG A 167 -10.51 16.93 -19.10
C ARG A 167 -10.25 18.30 -19.71
N MET A 168 -9.31 18.37 -20.64
CA MET A 168 -8.94 19.57 -21.40
C MET A 168 -8.90 19.19 -22.87
N GLU A 169 -9.62 19.93 -23.72
CA GLU A 169 -9.64 19.69 -25.18
C GLU A 169 -10.03 18.25 -25.58
N GLY A 170 -10.87 17.60 -24.76
CA GLY A 170 -11.31 16.22 -25.00
C GLY A 170 -10.42 15.15 -24.37
N GLU A 171 -9.19 15.48 -24.00
CA GLU A 171 -8.18 14.58 -23.43
C GLU A 171 -8.09 14.68 -21.90
N TRP A 172 -7.58 13.63 -21.25
CA TRP A 172 -7.31 13.63 -19.81
C TRP A 172 -5.87 14.08 -19.57
N LYS A 173 -5.70 15.14 -18.75
CA LYS A 173 -4.39 15.68 -18.38
C LYS A 173 -4.20 15.64 -16.87
N VAL A 174 -3.00 15.27 -16.42
CA VAL A 174 -2.61 15.24 -15.01
C VAL A 174 -2.49 16.67 -14.49
N LYS A 175 -3.16 16.99 -13.37
CA LYS A 175 -3.14 18.33 -12.75
C LYS A 175 -1.82 18.63 -12.03
N SER A 176 -1.26 17.63 -11.38
CA SER A 176 -0.09 17.79 -10.50
C SER A 176 0.60 16.45 -10.30
N ASN A 177 1.89 16.48 -9.95
CA ASN A 177 2.65 15.30 -9.59
C ASN A 177 2.37 14.75 -8.18
N LYS A 178 1.43 15.37 -7.45
CA LYS A 178 1.07 14.94 -6.10
C LYS A 178 0.19 13.69 -6.14
N PHE A 179 0.61 12.67 -5.39
CA PHE A 179 -0.12 11.42 -5.20
C PHE A 179 -1.09 11.49 -4.03
N TYR A 180 -2.15 10.69 -4.16
CA TYR A 180 -3.21 10.53 -3.18
C TYR A 180 -3.71 9.08 -3.24
N CYS A 181 -4.32 8.63 -2.15
CA CYS A 181 -4.78 7.26 -2.00
C CYS A 181 -6.29 7.21 -1.76
N TRP A 182 -6.93 6.18 -2.31
CA TRP A 182 -8.36 5.89 -2.13
C TRP A 182 -8.60 4.39 -2.03
N ASN A 183 -9.57 3.97 -1.21
CA ASN A 183 -10.02 2.59 -1.22
C ASN A 183 -10.75 2.29 -2.54
N TYR A 184 -10.49 1.11 -3.10
CA TYR A 184 -11.20 0.60 -4.26
C TYR A 184 -12.13 -0.54 -3.86
N THR A 185 -13.41 -0.23 -3.76
CA THR A 185 -14.47 -1.16 -3.32
C THR A 185 -15.38 -1.60 -4.48
N LEU A 186 -15.14 -1.10 -5.69
CA LEU A 186 -15.95 -1.42 -6.87
C LEU A 186 -15.64 -2.83 -7.39
N LYS A 187 -16.64 -3.48 -7.98
CA LYS A 187 -16.47 -4.80 -8.64
C LYS A 187 -15.73 -4.73 -9.97
N ASN A 188 -15.75 -3.57 -10.63
CA ASN A 188 -15.09 -3.36 -11.93
C ASN A 188 -13.58 -3.63 -11.82
N PRO A 189 -12.95 -4.26 -12.82
CA PRO A 189 -11.49 -4.32 -12.87
C PRO A 189 -10.90 -2.91 -12.91
N VAL A 190 -9.67 -2.79 -12.43
CA VAL A 190 -8.90 -1.54 -12.43
C VAL A 190 -7.42 -1.87 -12.58
N VAL A 191 -6.75 -1.11 -13.43
CA VAL A 191 -5.31 -1.18 -13.69
C VAL A 191 -4.71 0.24 -13.76
N PRO A 192 -3.38 0.39 -13.68
CA PRO A 192 -2.71 1.66 -13.97
C PRO A 192 -3.16 2.31 -15.29
N GLY A 193 -3.33 3.62 -15.25
CA GLY A 193 -3.84 4.45 -16.35
C GLY A 193 -5.36 4.69 -16.30
N ASP A 194 -6.12 3.87 -15.58
CA ASP A 194 -7.59 4.00 -15.57
C ASP A 194 -8.05 5.29 -14.91
N ILE A 195 -9.12 5.87 -15.45
CA ILE A 195 -9.72 7.09 -14.92
C ILE A 195 -10.88 6.72 -13.99
N LEU A 196 -10.80 7.21 -12.75
CA LEU A 196 -11.79 7.01 -11.72
C LEU A 196 -12.38 8.34 -11.27
N LYS A 197 -13.58 8.30 -10.68
CA LYS A 197 -14.17 9.39 -9.92
C LYS A 197 -14.06 9.07 -8.44
N ALA A 198 -13.49 9.98 -7.67
CA ALA A 198 -13.17 9.78 -6.26
C ALA A 198 -13.79 10.87 -5.38
N ASP A 199 -14.10 10.52 -4.12
CA ASP A 199 -14.42 11.49 -3.09
C ASP A 199 -13.13 12.09 -2.51
N THR A 200 -13.11 13.40 -2.34
CA THR A 200 -11.99 14.16 -1.80
C THR A 200 -12.46 15.02 -0.63
N LYS A 201 -11.51 15.64 0.11
CA LYS A 201 -11.85 16.60 1.17
C LYS A 201 -12.66 17.80 0.64
N ASN A 202 -12.45 18.19 -0.62
CA ASN A 202 -13.04 19.39 -1.23
C ASN A 202 -14.17 19.05 -2.23
N GLY A 203 -14.81 17.88 -2.10
CA GLY A 203 -15.84 17.40 -3.02
C GLY A 203 -15.34 16.28 -3.94
N LYS A 204 -15.81 16.22 -5.18
CA LYS A 204 -15.53 15.11 -6.10
C LYS A 204 -14.46 15.48 -7.12
N ALA A 205 -13.58 14.54 -7.46
CA ALA A 205 -12.55 14.75 -8.47
C ALA A 205 -12.39 13.52 -9.39
N PHE A 206 -11.75 13.74 -10.53
CA PHE A 206 -11.25 12.65 -11.37
C PHE A 206 -9.79 12.37 -11.03
N VAL A 207 -9.44 11.09 -11.08
CA VAL A 207 -8.10 10.61 -10.78
C VAL A 207 -7.67 9.60 -11.83
N CYS A 208 -6.39 9.61 -12.17
CA CYS A 208 -5.76 8.55 -12.96
C CYS A 208 -5.02 7.63 -11.98
N VAL A 209 -5.25 6.32 -12.12
CA VAL A 209 -4.57 5.29 -11.32
C VAL A 209 -3.11 5.24 -11.74
N ASP A 210 -2.21 5.40 -10.77
CA ASP A 210 -0.77 5.23 -10.99
C ASP A 210 -0.33 3.80 -10.66
N ARG A 211 -0.82 3.30 -9.52
CA ARG A 211 -0.55 1.95 -9.02
C ARG A 211 -1.67 1.51 -8.09
N ILE A 212 -1.70 0.20 -7.85
CA ILE A 212 -2.67 -0.44 -6.96
C ILE A 212 -1.87 -1.14 -5.86
N GLU A 213 -2.21 -0.84 -4.62
CA GLU A 213 -1.58 -1.35 -3.41
C GLU A 213 -2.63 -2.03 -2.53
N TYR A 214 -2.16 -2.68 -1.46
CA TYR A 214 -3.01 -3.26 -0.44
C TYR A 214 -2.66 -2.66 0.92
N VAL A 215 -3.67 -2.48 1.76
CA VAL A 215 -3.51 -2.09 3.15
C VAL A 215 -4.22 -3.09 4.04
N THR A 216 -3.63 -3.37 5.20
CA THR A 216 -4.20 -4.26 6.22
C THR A 216 -4.07 -3.63 7.60
N GLY A 217 -4.86 -4.13 8.55
CA GLY A 217 -5.09 -3.49 9.84
C GLY A 217 -6.29 -2.54 9.79
N LYS A 218 -7.13 -2.59 10.82
CA LYS A 218 -8.39 -1.84 10.90
C LYS A 218 -8.18 -0.35 10.66
N GLU A 219 -7.21 0.20 11.39
CA GLU A 219 -6.93 1.63 11.43
C GLU A 219 -6.37 2.18 10.12
N PHE A 220 -5.57 1.40 9.38
CA PHE A 220 -5.12 1.77 8.04
C PHE A 220 -6.25 1.65 7.00
N CYS A 221 -7.10 0.63 7.12
CA CYS A 221 -8.22 0.43 6.21
C CYS A 221 -9.28 1.54 6.29
N GLU A 222 -9.35 2.26 7.41
CA GLU A 222 -10.28 3.37 7.63
C GLU A 222 -9.71 4.75 7.21
N GLU A 223 -8.43 4.84 6.84
CA GLU A 223 -7.75 6.11 6.57
C GLU A 223 -8.23 6.80 5.27
N TYR A 224 -8.54 6.01 4.25
CA TYR A 224 -8.81 6.52 2.91
C TYR A 224 -10.30 6.60 2.58
N ARG A 225 -10.65 7.60 1.76
CA ARG A 225 -11.98 7.72 1.14
C ARG A 225 -12.10 6.73 -0.02
N ASP A 226 -13.34 6.46 -0.43
CA ASP A 226 -13.61 5.48 -1.46
C ASP A 226 -13.65 6.09 -2.87
N ILE A 227 -13.33 5.24 -3.85
CA ILE A 227 -13.65 5.48 -5.26
C ILE A 227 -15.15 5.33 -5.48
N ILE A 228 -15.75 6.31 -6.14
CA ILE A 228 -17.19 6.39 -6.38
C ILE A 228 -17.56 5.67 -7.69
N LYS A 229 -16.72 5.81 -8.72
CA LYS A 229 -17.04 5.29 -10.06
C LYS A 229 -15.80 5.03 -10.91
N HIS A 230 -15.81 3.90 -11.62
CA HIS A 230 -14.88 3.64 -12.72
C HIS A 230 -15.40 4.29 -14.01
N MET A 231 -14.59 5.10 -14.69
CA MET A 231 -15.07 5.86 -15.86
C MET A 231 -15.02 5.07 -17.18
N GLY A 232 -14.40 3.89 -17.18
CA GLY A 232 -14.26 3.05 -18.37
C GLY A 232 -13.35 3.68 -19.43
N LYS A 233 -12.42 4.52 -19.00
CA LYS A 233 -11.45 5.22 -19.85
C LYS A 233 -10.07 5.07 -19.24
N ARG A 234 -9.05 5.10 -20.10
CA ARG A 234 -7.64 5.11 -19.74
C ARG A 234 -6.98 6.36 -20.35
N ILE A 235 -5.95 6.88 -19.70
CA ILE A 235 -5.07 7.91 -20.29
C ILE A 235 -4.17 7.29 -21.38
#